data_AF-A0A838NNV9-F1
#
_entry.id   AF-A0A838NNV9-F1
#
_cell.length_a   1.000
_cell.length_b   1.000
_cell.length_c   1.000
_cell.angle_alpha   90.00
_cell.angle_beta   90.00
_cell.angle_gamma   90.00
#
_symmetry.space_group_name_H-M   'P 1'
#
loop_
_entity.id
_entity.type
_entity.pdbx_description
1 polymer ?
#
loop_
_entity_poly.entity_id
_entity_poly.type
_entity_poly.pdbx_seq_one_letter_code
_entity_poly.pdbx_strand_id
1 'polypeptide(L)'
;RKGFTLIELLIVVVIIGILAAIAIPKFANTKEKAYVASMKADLRNLATYQESYAADSSGAYFSGNGSAQGFQNSQNVTVTATAVPGPPASWTATAVHSLTTKTCTSSVNGLITCT
;
A
#
# COMPACT_ATOMS: atom_id res chain seq x y z
N ARG A 1 52.54 -10.46 14.91
CA ARG A 1 51.15 -10.12 14.51
C ARG A 1 50.65 -11.23 13.61
N LYS A 2 49.56 -11.94 13.97
CA LYS A 2 48.96 -12.96 13.09
C LYS A 2 48.14 -12.21 12.03
N GLY A 3 48.54 -12.32 10.76
CA GLY A 3 47.76 -11.80 9.65
C GLY A 3 46.57 -12.70 9.37
N PHE A 4 45.44 -12.10 8.99
CA PHE A 4 44.30 -12.83 8.42
C PHE A 4 44.77 -13.64 7.21
N THR A 5 44.37 -14.91 7.10
CA THR A 5 44.64 -15.68 5.89
C THR A 5 43.65 -15.30 4.79
N LEU A 6 44.11 -15.32 3.54
CA LEU A 6 43.23 -15.09 2.38
C LEU A 6 42.11 -16.13 2.30
N ILE A 7 42.36 -17.36 2.76
CA ILE A 7 41.36 -18.42 2.75
C ILE A 7 40.24 -18.19 3.77
N GLU A 8 40.55 -17.63 4.93
CA GLU A 8 39.53 -17.24 5.93
C GLU A 8 38.61 -16.16 5.38
N LEU A 9 39.13 -15.17 4.66
CA LEU A 9 38.25 -14.17 4.04
C LEU A 9 37.46 -14.74 2.86
N LEU A 10 38.03 -15.68 2.11
CA LEU A 10 37.36 -16.30 0.95
C LEU A 10 36.13 -17.09 1.38
N ILE A 11 36.23 -17.93 2.42
CA ILE A 11 35.07 -18.70 2.90
C ILE A 11 33.96 -17.80 3.42
N VAL A 12 34.31 -16.67 4.05
CA VAL A 12 33.32 -15.73 4.61
C VAL A 12 32.50 -15.07 3.51
N VAL A 13 33.15 -14.57 2.46
CA VAL A 13 32.43 -13.93 1.35
C VAL A 13 31.57 -14.93 0.58
N VAL A 14 31.98 -16.20 0.48
CA VAL A 14 31.18 -17.27 -0.12
C VAL A 14 29.90 -17.51 0.69
N ILE A 15 30.01 -17.64 2.01
CA ILE A 15 28.84 -17.87 2.88
C ILE A 15 27.88 -16.66 2.83
N ILE A 16 28.40 -15.44 2.94
CA ILE A 16 27.58 -14.21 2.83
C ILE A 16 26.92 -14.13 1.45
N GLY A 17 27.61 -14.51 0.38
CA GLY A 17 27.06 -14.57 -0.98
C GLY A 17 25.86 -15.50 -1.10
N ILE A 18 25.94 -16.71 -0.53
CA ILE A 18 24.83 -17.68 -0.52
C ILE A 18 23.63 -17.13 0.27
N LEU A 19 23.88 -16.57 1.46
CA LEU A 19 22.81 -16.00 2.29
C LEU A 19 22.14 -14.80 1.61
N ALA A 20 22.92 -13.91 1.00
CA ALA A 20 22.42 -12.73 0.29
C ALA A 20 21.56 -13.12 -0.91
N ALA A 21 21.96 -14.14 -1.68
CA ALA A 21 21.21 -14.62 -2.84
C ALA A 21 19.77 -15.05 -2.49
N ILE A 22 19.56 -15.65 -1.31
CA ILE A 22 18.22 -16.06 -0.84
C ILE A 22 17.50 -14.88 -0.16
N ALA A 23 18.22 -14.08 0.64
CA ALA A 23 17.63 -13.02 1.45
C ALA A 23 17.11 -11.85 0.62
N ILE A 24 17.84 -11.42 -0.42
CA ILE A 24 17.48 -10.25 -1.24
C ILE A 24 16.10 -10.39 -1.91
N PRO A 25 15.80 -11.46 -2.69
CA PRO A 25 14.50 -11.60 -3.32
C PRO A 25 13.37 -11.76 -2.29
N LYS A 26 13.62 -12.46 -1.18
CA LYS A 26 12.65 -12.61 -0.09
C LYS A 26 12.30 -11.27 0.56
N PHE A 27 13.31 -10.43 0.79
CA PHE A 27 13.13 -9.11 1.36
C PHE A 27 12.38 -8.17 0.41
N ALA A 28 12.69 -8.20 -0.88
CA ALA A 28 11.98 -7.42 -1.90
C ALA A 28 10.47 -7.76 -1.93
N ASN A 29 10.14 -9.06 -1.95
CA ASN A 29 8.74 -9.52 -1.90
C ASN A 29 8.03 -9.12 -0.59
N THR A 30 8.75 -9.15 0.54
CA THR A 30 8.18 -8.75 1.83
C THR A 30 7.89 -7.25 1.88
N LYS A 31 8.78 -6.43 1.31
CA LYS A 31 8.57 -4.99 1.15
C LYS A 31 7.35 -4.69 0.28
N GLU A 32 7.22 -5.36 -0.87
CA GLU A 32 6.06 -5.15 -1.74
C GLU A 32 4.75 -5.52 -1.05
N LYS A 33 4.72 -6.64 -0.30
CA LYS A 33 3.56 -7.00 0.52
C LYS A 33 3.23 -5.94 1.57
N ALA A 34 4.25 -5.32 2.18
CA ALA A 34 4.04 -4.22 3.13
C ALA A 34 3.45 -2.97 2.46
N TYR A 35 3.90 -2.60 1.25
CA TYR A 35 3.31 -1.51 0.48
C TYR A 35 1.84 -1.79 0.15
N VAL A 36 1.53 -3.01 -0.32
CA VAL A 36 0.14 -3.43 -0.58
C VAL A 36 -0.70 -3.42 0.70
N ALA A 37 -0.13 -3.81 1.84
CA ALA A 37 -0.83 -3.75 3.13
C ALA A 37 -1.16 -2.31 3.52
N SER A 38 -0.24 -1.36 3.31
CA SER A 38 -0.47 0.07 3.53
C SER A 38 -1.60 0.60 2.65
N MET A 39 -1.58 0.29 1.35
CA MET A 39 -2.65 0.68 0.42
C MET A 39 -4.01 0.12 0.86
N LYS A 40 -4.07 -1.15 1.30
CA LYS A 40 -5.30 -1.75 1.82
C LYS A 40 -5.78 -1.08 3.11
N ALA A 41 -4.87 -0.69 3.99
CA ALA A 41 -5.22 0.01 5.23
C ALA A 41 -5.83 1.38 4.92
N ASP A 42 -5.21 2.16 4.03
CA ASP A 42 -5.72 3.47 3.63
C ASP A 42 -7.08 3.35 2.94
N LEU A 43 -7.31 2.34 2.09
CA LEU A 43 -8.63 2.11 1.48
C LEU A 43 -9.71 1.76 2.51
N ARG A 44 -9.37 1.01 3.57
CA ARG A 44 -10.32 0.72 4.66
C ARG A 44 -10.66 1.97 5.46
N ASN A 45 -9.64 2.77 5.77
CA ASN A 45 -9.83 4.04 6.46
C ASN A 45 -10.67 5.00 5.61
N LEU A 46 -10.41 5.06 4.30
CA LEU A 46 -11.20 5.82 3.34
C LEU A 46 -12.66 5.35 3.34
N ALA A 47 -12.93 4.06 3.39
CA ALA A 47 -14.31 3.55 3.43
C ALA A 47 -15.07 4.11 4.62
N THR A 48 -14.50 4.02 5.83
CA THR A 48 -15.09 4.62 7.04
C THR A 48 -15.27 6.13 6.89
N TYR A 49 -14.32 6.79 6.24
CA TYR A 49 -14.35 8.22 6.00
C TYR A 49 -15.44 8.64 5.02
N GLN A 50 -15.66 7.88 3.96
CA GLN A 50 -16.74 8.06 2.99
C GLN A 50 -18.10 7.88 3.64
N GLU A 51 -18.28 6.86 4.47
CA GLU A 51 -19.53 6.66 5.22
C GLU A 51 -19.80 7.83 6.20
N SER A 52 -18.76 8.30 6.88
CA SER A 52 -18.87 9.46 7.79
C SER A 52 -19.27 10.72 7.01
N TYR A 53 -18.62 10.97 5.86
CA TYR A 53 -18.93 12.09 5.00
C TYR A 53 -20.35 12.01 4.42
N ALA A 54 -20.79 10.82 4.03
CA ALA A 54 -22.14 10.60 3.52
C ALA A 54 -23.22 10.84 4.58
N ALA A 55 -22.95 10.48 5.84
CA ALA A 55 -23.85 10.79 6.96
C ALA A 55 -24.06 12.31 7.11
N ASP A 56 -23.01 13.11 6.91
CA ASP A 56 -23.07 14.57 7.01
C ASP A 56 -23.58 15.25 5.72
N SER A 57 -23.38 14.60 4.56
CA SER A 57 -23.63 15.18 3.22
C SER A 57 -24.88 14.62 2.55
N SER A 58 -25.93 14.30 3.31
CA SER A 58 -27.22 13.80 2.79
C SER A 58 -27.12 12.53 1.92
N GLY A 59 -26.19 11.63 2.26
CA GLY A 59 -25.92 10.39 1.52
C GLY A 59 -25.01 10.56 0.30
N ALA A 60 -24.43 11.74 0.08
CA ALA A 60 -23.46 11.97 -0.99
C ALA A 60 -22.05 11.61 -0.55
N TYR A 61 -21.31 10.94 -1.42
CA TYR A 61 -19.88 10.63 -1.25
C TYR A 61 -19.00 11.69 -1.90
N PHE A 62 -17.76 11.85 -1.42
CA PHE A 62 -16.81 12.78 -2.03
C PHE A 62 -15.97 12.10 -3.11
N SER A 63 -15.45 12.93 -4.04
CA SER A 63 -14.48 12.52 -5.06
C SER A 63 -13.14 13.22 -4.85
N GLY A 64 -12.07 12.61 -5.36
CA GLY A 64 -10.70 13.11 -5.26
C GLY A 64 -9.92 12.44 -4.13
N ASN A 65 -8.88 13.13 -3.66
CA ASN A 65 -7.91 12.57 -2.71
C ASN A 65 -8.32 12.69 -1.23
N GLY A 66 -9.51 13.23 -0.94
CA GLY A 66 -10.03 13.39 0.42
C GLY A 66 -9.34 14.48 1.26
N SER A 67 -8.32 15.17 0.73
CA SER A 67 -7.53 16.16 1.49
C SER A 67 -8.36 17.35 1.94
N ALA A 68 -9.28 17.83 1.10
CA ALA A 68 -10.22 18.90 1.43
C ALA A 68 -11.21 18.51 2.53
N GLN A 69 -11.49 17.20 2.66
CA GLN A 69 -12.36 16.67 3.70
C GLN A 69 -11.58 16.45 5.00
N GLY A 70 -10.26 16.22 4.91
CA GLY A 70 -9.37 15.97 6.05
C GLY A 70 -8.74 14.57 6.06
N PHE A 71 -9.00 13.76 5.04
CA PHE A 71 -8.41 12.43 4.90
C PHE A 71 -6.90 12.53 4.64
N GLN A 72 -6.12 11.76 5.39
CA GLN A 72 -4.66 11.70 5.27
C GLN A 72 -4.24 10.29 4.87
N ASN A 73 -3.48 10.20 3.79
CA ASN A 73 -2.93 8.95 3.29
C ASN A 73 -1.64 8.57 4.03
N SER A 74 -1.30 7.29 4.01
CA SER A 74 0.03 6.84 4.43
C SER A 74 1.11 7.39 3.48
N GLN A 75 2.35 7.49 3.98
CA GLN A 75 3.48 7.96 3.18
C GLN A 75 3.61 7.16 1.89
N ASN A 76 3.81 7.86 0.76
CA ASN A 76 3.95 7.28 -0.57
C ASN A 76 2.71 6.57 -1.14
N VAL A 77 1.57 6.61 -0.43
CA VAL A 77 0.28 6.15 -0.93
C VAL A 77 -0.52 7.33 -1.44
N THR A 78 -1.06 7.21 -2.64
CA THR A 78 -2.06 8.13 -3.18
C THR A 78 -3.37 7.37 -3.31
N VAL A 79 -4.39 7.82 -2.59
CA VAL A 79 -5.75 7.30 -2.72
C VAL A 79 -6.61 8.32 -3.46
N THR A 80 -7.37 7.86 -4.44
CA THR A 80 -8.34 8.67 -5.18
C THR A 80 -9.69 8.00 -5.13
N ALA A 81 -10.68 8.70 -4.57
CA ALA A 81 -12.08 8.29 -4.57
C ALA A 81 -12.82 8.88 -5.77
N THR A 82 -13.80 8.16 -6.28
CA THR A 82 -14.75 8.58 -7.30
C THR A 82 -16.14 8.29 -6.77
N ALA A 83 -16.88 9.33 -6.39
CA ALA A 83 -18.29 9.24 -6.08
C ALA A 83 -19.09 8.98 -7.37
N VAL A 84 -20.06 8.10 -7.27
CA VAL A 84 -20.99 7.72 -8.33
C VAL A 84 -22.40 8.12 -7.86
N PRO A 85 -22.95 9.24 -8.36
CA PRO A 85 -24.30 9.66 -8.05
C PRO A 85 -25.32 8.65 -8.57
N GLY A 86 -26.40 8.42 -7.81
CA GLY A 86 -27.50 7.54 -8.21
C GLY A 86 -28.35 7.13 -7.00
N PRO A 87 -29.50 6.46 -7.22
CA PRO A 87 -30.23 5.77 -6.16
C PRO A 87 -29.95 4.24 -6.20
N PRO A 88 -29.18 3.67 -5.25
CA PRO A 88 -28.43 4.32 -4.18
C PRO A 88 -27.10 4.93 -4.65
N ALA A 89 -26.62 5.96 -3.95
CA ALA A 89 -25.33 6.57 -4.23
C ALA A 89 -24.23 5.57 -3.90
N SER A 90 -23.12 5.62 -4.62
CA SER A 90 -21.99 4.74 -4.36
C SER A 90 -20.67 5.45 -4.59
N TRP A 91 -19.57 4.78 -4.28
CA TRP A 91 -18.22 5.26 -4.53
C TRP A 91 -17.29 4.10 -4.87
N THR A 92 -16.24 4.43 -5.59
CA THR A 92 -15.09 3.55 -5.84
C THR A 92 -13.83 4.29 -5.47
N ALA A 93 -12.78 3.58 -5.06
CA ALA A 93 -11.50 4.21 -4.78
C ALA A 93 -10.35 3.36 -5.29
N THR A 94 -9.27 4.05 -5.65
CA THR A 94 -8.03 3.44 -6.11
C THR A 94 -6.89 3.95 -5.26
N ALA A 95 -6.07 3.04 -4.74
CA ALA A 95 -4.84 3.32 -4.03
C ALA A 95 -3.64 2.83 -4.86
N VAL A 96 -2.65 3.71 -4.99
CA VAL A 96 -1.36 3.43 -5.64
C VAL A 96 -0.22 3.80 -4.69
N HIS A 97 0.89 3.08 -4.76
CA HIS A 97 2.08 3.36 -3.96
C HIS A 97 3.27 3.62 -4.88
N SER A 98 4.06 4.67 -4.62
CA SER A 98 5.11 5.14 -5.55
C SER A 98 6.26 4.15 -5.79
N LEU A 99 6.42 3.14 -4.92
CA LEU A 99 7.48 2.12 -4.99
C LEU A 99 7.01 0.74 -5.46
N THR A 100 5.78 0.59 -5.93
CA THR A 100 5.28 -0.65 -6.54
C THR A 100 4.38 -0.33 -7.73
N THR A 101 4.30 -1.23 -8.70
CA THR A 101 3.36 -1.13 -9.82
C THR A 101 1.97 -1.68 -9.46
N LYS A 102 1.83 -2.26 -8.26
CA LYS A 102 0.57 -2.79 -7.76
C LYS A 102 -0.42 -1.67 -7.49
N THR A 103 -1.67 -1.91 -7.88
CA THR A 103 -2.78 -1.00 -7.64
C THR A 103 -3.87 -1.73 -6.87
N CYS A 104 -4.42 -1.08 -5.85
CA CYS A 104 -5.53 -1.60 -5.08
C CYS A 104 -6.80 -0.80 -5.37
N THR A 105 -7.93 -1.47 -5.57
CA THR A 105 -9.23 -0.83 -5.73
C THR A 105 -10.19 -1.27 -4.62
N SER A 106 -11.08 -0.37 -4.23
CA SER A 106 -12.14 -0.62 -3.26
C SER A 106 -13.47 -0.07 -3.76
N SER A 107 -14.56 -0.70 -3.35
CA SER A 107 -15.94 -0.26 -3.60
C SER A 107 -16.73 -0.23 -2.30
N VAL A 108 -17.94 0.35 -2.37
CA VAL A 108 -18.88 0.45 -1.23
C VAL A 108 -19.16 -0.85 -0.49
N ASN A 109 -18.96 -2.00 -1.13
CA ASN A 109 -19.18 -3.31 -0.52
C ASN A 109 -18.01 -3.76 0.38
N GLY A 110 -16.98 -2.93 0.56
CA GLY A 110 -15.80 -3.23 1.37
C GLY A 110 -14.83 -4.25 0.74
N LEU A 111 -15.11 -4.72 -0.49
CA LEU A 111 -14.20 -5.58 -1.22
C LEU A 111 -12.98 -4.77 -1.67
N ILE A 112 -11.78 -5.27 -1.34
CA ILE A 112 -10.51 -4.68 -1.77
C ILE A 112 -9.76 -5.70 -2.62
N THR A 113 -9.49 -5.32 -3.87
CA THR A 113 -8.77 -6.13 -4.84
C THR A 113 -7.47 -5.42 -5.19
N CYS A 114 -6.34 -6.12 -5.16
CA CYS A 114 -5.05 -5.55 -5.55
C CYS A 114 -4.44 -6.37 -6.69
N THR A 115 -4.03 -5.69 -7.75
CA THR A 115 -3.46 -6.27 -8.98
C THR A 115 -2.06 -5.77 -9.23
#